data_AF-A0A1F7S6K5-F1
#
_entry.id   AF-A0A1F7S6K5-F1
#
_cell.length_a   1.000
_cell.length_b   1.000
_cell.length_c   1.000
_cell.angle_alpha   90.00
_cell.angle_beta   90.00
_cell.angle_gamma   90.00
#
_symmetry.space_group_name_H-M   'P 1'
#
loop_
_entity.id
_entity.type
_entity.pdbx_description
1 polymer ?
#
loop_
_entity_poly.entity_id
_entity_poly.type
_entity_poly.pdbx_seq_one_letter_code
_entity_poly.pdbx_strand_id
1 'polypeptide(L)'
;MLHSSREKMEIRFKSRIYLILLIALIIRFLFIFAHQEVNLMNEMKSYDKAALSLRDGEGFKPGGPGNREMHSLIPPGYSIFLAFIYWLFGHSFLAARIVQAIISTGSVYLLYKIAQFSFEEKESILATWIMALYPQNLIMADLLLTETWFMFLLLLGVLFLITGIEKGSWGALIISGFVFGVSILTRSILFLFIPFLMFFVICIRRSIRDFIHLLIVFFCIILTIIPWTIRNWNIHHKFLLINSKAGIDFFLYNHPKNLKDIIYASPDHEEEELLVNSSSDEVDLNNNAVKFALNWIKSHPGLFLVKGIRNVMGFWGLERTFFTHVKGNYYGKVPLPILLVSIIFIILPFPVLMFFAVPGIFRFHTDQFGIFFMKILLIYFIGIAFSAYSWSRQRYPLIPFFIIFAVFTWNQRKIAVNLFKSLFSNPAKIKIIFAYLFLICSWIFEIFVASGSLQSLF
;
A
#
# COMPACT_ATOMS: atom_id res chain seq x y z
N MET A 1 35.12 1.03 -32.86
CA MET A 1 33.86 1.82 -33.00
C MET A 1 32.68 1.26 -32.21
N LEU A 2 32.40 -0.06 -32.23
CA LEU A 2 31.25 -0.67 -31.52
C LEU A 2 31.29 -0.57 -29.98
N HIS A 3 32.48 -0.55 -29.38
CA HIS A 3 32.64 -0.39 -27.92
C HIS A 3 32.26 1.04 -27.48
N SER A 4 32.76 2.05 -28.20
CA SER A 4 32.44 3.48 -27.97
C SER A 4 30.95 3.79 -28.17
N SER A 5 30.25 3.11 -29.09
CA SER A 5 28.81 3.32 -29.28
C SER A 5 27.96 2.73 -28.15
N ARG A 6 28.35 1.58 -27.57
CA ARG A 6 27.64 0.98 -26.43
C ARG A 6 27.82 1.81 -25.17
N GLU A 7 29.04 2.26 -24.91
CA GLU A 7 29.36 3.10 -23.76
C GLU A 7 28.63 4.46 -23.81
N LYS A 8 28.61 5.12 -24.98
CA LYS A 8 27.82 6.35 -25.19
C LYS A 8 26.32 6.14 -24.99
N MET A 9 25.81 4.96 -25.34
CA MET A 9 24.39 4.62 -25.16
C MET A 9 24.07 4.45 -23.67
N GLU A 10 24.89 3.69 -22.94
CA GLU A 10 24.75 3.46 -21.51
C GLU A 10 24.82 4.77 -20.69
N ILE A 11 25.75 5.67 -21.04
CA ILE A 11 25.86 7.00 -20.43
C ILE A 11 24.57 7.80 -20.64
N ARG A 12 24.05 7.86 -21.88
CA ARG A 12 22.81 8.60 -22.19
C ARG A 12 21.62 8.09 -21.40
N PHE A 13 21.54 6.80 -21.13
CA PHE A 13 20.44 6.23 -20.36
C PHE A 13 20.53 6.49 -18.87
N LYS A 14 21.73 6.36 -18.28
CA LYS A 14 21.96 6.78 -16.89
C LYS A 14 21.57 8.24 -16.70
N SER A 15 21.96 9.13 -17.62
CA SER A 15 21.55 10.54 -17.60
C SER A 15 20.04 10.73 -17.63
N ARG A 16 19.28 9.93 -18.40
CA ARG A 16 17.82 10.01 -18.45
C ARG A 16 17.17 9.65 -17.13
N ILE A 17 17.64 8.59 -16.47
CA ILE A 17 17.09 8.17 -15.17
C ILE A 17 17.35 9.24 -14.11
N TYR A 18 18.58 9.76 -14.03
CA TYR A 18 18.89 10.84 -13.07
C TYR A 18 18.05 12.10 -13.32
N LEU A 19 17.78 12.45 -14.58
CA LEU A 19 16.88 13.56 -14.91
C LEU A 19 15.45 13.29 -14.43
N ILE A 20 14.92 12.08 -14.62
CA ILE A 20 13.57 11.71 -14.14
C ILE A 20 13.50 11.80 -12.62
N LEU A 21 14.50 11.27 -11.92
CA LEU A 21 14.55 11.31 -10.46
C LEU A 21 14.67 12.75 -9.95
N LEU A 22 15.47 13.59 -10.62
CA LEU A 22 15.59 15.01 -10.28
C LEU A 22 14.26 15.73 -10.46
N ILE A 23 13.57 15.53 -11.59
CA ILE A 23 12.24 16.12 -11.84
C ILE A 23 11.23 15.63 -10.80
N ALA A 24 11.23 14.33 -10.49
CA ALA A 24 10.37 13.74 -9.46
C ALA A 24 10.59 14.39 -8.09
N LEU A 25 11.85 14.61 -7.71
CA LEU A 25 12.22 15.24 -6.45
C LEU A 25 11.82 16.73 -6.42
N ILE A 26 12.10 17.47 -7.50
CA ILE A 26 11.73 18.88 -7.62
C ILE A 26 10.22 19.06 -7.49
N ILE A 27 9.41 18.24 -8.18
CA ILE A 27 7.94 18.33 -8.08
C ILE A 27 7.47 18.11 -6.64
N ARG A 28 8.07 17.15 -5.92
CA ARG A 28 7.73 16.88 -4.51
C ARG A 28 8.13 18.03 -3.60
N PHE A 29 9.31 18.60 -3.79
CA PHE A 29 9.75 19.75 -3.03
C PHE A 29 8.87 20.97 -3.29
N LEU A 30 8.57 21.27 -4.57
CA LEU A 30 7.65 22.36 -4.92
C LEU A 30 6.29 22.18 -4.26
N PHE A 31 5.75 20.96 -4.25
CA PHE A 31 4.51 20.65 -3.54
C PHE A 31 4.64 20.88 -2.04
N ILE A 32 5.69 20.37 -1.40
CA ILE A 32 5.89 20.51 0.05
C ILE A 32 6.06 21.98 0.46
N PHE A 33 6.88 22.75 -0.26
CA PHE A 33 7.16 24.15 0.06
C PHE A 33 6.00 25.08 -0.26
N ALA A 34 5.04 24.66 -1.10
CA ALA A 34 3.81 25.41 -1.34
C ALA A 34 2.86 25.43 -0.12
N HIS A 35 2.99 24.46 0.79
CA HIS A 35 2.22 24.39 2.05
C HIS A 35 3.08 23.83 3.19
N GLN A 36 3.87 24.69 3.83
CA GLN A 36 4.80 24.23 4.88
C GLN A 36 4.08 23.83 6.17
N GLU A 37 3.06 24.59 6.57
CA GLU A 37 2.25 24.30 7.73
C GLU A 37 1.19 23.23 7.40
N VAL A 38 1.16 22.17 8.20
CA VAL A 38 0.21 21.06 8.05
C VAL A 38 -0.43 20.69 9.38
N ASN A 39 -1.71 20.35 9.34
CA ASN A 39 -2.45 19.90 10.51
C ASN A 39 -2.56 18.37 10.50
N LEU A 40 -1.91 17.70 11.45
CA LEU A 40 -2.00 16.24 11.55
C LEU A 40 -3.43 15.78 11.82
N MET A 41 -3.85 14.72 11.13
CA MET A 41 -5.19 14.15 11.21
C MET A 41 -5.13 12.69 11.68
N ASN A 42 -6.13 12.27 12.47
CA ASN A 42 -6.37 10.86 12.80
C ASN A 42 -5.09 10.11 13.23
N GLU A 43 -4.79 8.97 12.59
CA GLU A 43 -3.62 8.12 12.87
C GLU A 43 -2.27 8.85 12.76
N MET A 44 -2.17 9.96 12.02
CA MET A 44 -0.93 10.76 11.95
C MET A 44 -0.51 11.26 13.33
N LYS A 45 -1.48 11.63 14.17
CA LYS A 45 -1.24 12.07 15.55
C LYS A 45 -0.66 10.94 16.40
N SER A 46 -1.15 9.71 16.21
CA SER A 46 -0.63 8.54 16.93
C SER A 46 0.80 8.22 16.51
N TYR A 47 1.13 8.33 15.22
CA TYR A 47 2.49 8.14 14.73
C TYR A 47 3.45 9.19 15.32
N ASP A 48 3.04 10.46 15.30
CA ASP A 48 3.80 11.59 15.83
C ASP A 48 4.02 11.48 17.35
N LYS A 49 2.96 11.20 18.12
CA LYS A 49 3.04 11.01 19.58
C LYS A 49 3.99 9.88 19.95
N ALA A 50 3.88 8.73 19.27
CA ALA A 50 4.79 7.61 19.49
C ALA A 50 6.24 7.97 19.14
N ALA A 51 6.47 8.74 18.07
CA ALA A 51 7.81 9.16 17.65
C ALA A 51 8.47 10.09 18.66
N LEU A 52 7.71 11.07 19.19
CA LEU A 52 8.18 11.97 20.26
C LEU A 52 8.50 11.19 21.53
N SER A 53 7.60 10.31 21.97
CA SER A 53 7.82 9.50 23.18
C SER A 53 9.06 8.60 23.07
N LEU A 54 9.32 8.03 21.89
CA LEU A 54 10.54 7.28 21.62
C LEU A 54 11.79 8.16 21.67
N ARG A 55 11.76 9.34 21.05
CA ARG A 55 12.88 10.30 21.05
C ARG A 55 13.22 10.74 22.48
N ASP A 56 12.20 10.95 23.30
CA ASP A 56 12.34 11.47 24.67
C ASP A 56 12.66 10.37 25.70
N GLY A 57 12.82 9.11 25.26
CA GLY A 57 13.20 7.99 26.13
C GLY A 57 12.05 7.46 27.00
N GLU A 58 10.82 7.87 26.72
CA GLU A 58 9.63 7.48 27.48
C GLU A 58 9.04 6.12 27.05
N GLY A 59 9.61 5.51 26.03
CA GLY A 59 9.12 4.28 25.41
C GLY A 59 8.13 4.55 24.28
N PHE A 60 7.42 3.51 23.84
CA PHE A 60 6.47 3.62 22.72
C PHE A 60 5.06 3.89 23.26
N LYS A 61 4.57 5.11 23.01
CA LYS A 61 3.28 5.63 23.47
C LYS A 61 2.48 6.31 22.35
N PRO A 62 1.82 5.56 21.46
CA PRO A 62 0.98 6.12 20.39
C PRO A 62 -0.28 6.84 20.85
N GLY A 63 -0.59 6.81 22.15
CA GLY A 63 -1.93 7.14 22.64
C GLY A 63 -2.97 6.12 22.17
N GLY A 64 -4.23 6.39 22.49
CA GLY A 64 -5.33 5.51 22.18
C GLY A 64 -6.69 6.19 22.31
N PRO A 65 -7.77 5.48 21.96
CA PRO A 65 -9.13 6.00 22.07
C PRO A 65 -9.46 6.36 23.53
N GLY A 66 -10.30 7.38 23.72
CA GLY A 66 -10.70 7.84 25.05
C GLY A 66 -9.56 8.44 25.90
N ASN A 67 -8.51 8.98 25.27
CA ASN A 67 -7.27 9.45 25.92
C ASN A 67 -6.52 8.37 26.72
N ARG A 68 -6.84 7.10 26.50
CA ARG A 68 -6.12 6.00 27.13
C ARG A 68 -4.72 5.90 26.56
N GLU A 69 -3.71 5.88 27.43
CA GLU A 69 -2.35 5.60 26.99
C GLU A 69 -2.26 4.12 26.61
N MET A 70 -1.77 3.88 25.39
CA MET A 70 -1.55 2.54 24.87
C MET A 70 -0.09 2.44 24.44
N HIS A 71 0.43 1.23 24.50
CA HIS A 71 1.83 0.89 24.27
C HIS A 71 2.04 0.01 23.05
N SER A 72 1.00 -0.60 22.48
CA SER A 72 1.12 -1.50 21.33
C SER A 72 0.01 -1.31 20.32
N LEU A 73 -0.69 -0.16 20.34
CA LEU A 73 -1.82 0.10 19.45
C LEU A 73 -1.42 -0.02 17.98
N ILE A 74 -0.38 0.70 17.54
CA ILE A 74 0.03 0.75 16.12
C ILE A 74 1.35 0.00 15.88
N PRO A 75 1.61 -0.50 14.66
CA PRO A 75 2.93 -1.01 14.29
C PRO A 75 4.02 0.05 14.48
N PRO A 76 5.20 -0.31 15.00
CA PRO A 76 6.20 0.68 15.41
C PRO A 76 7.03 1.26 14.27
N GLY A 77 7.11 0.58 13.13
CA GLY A 77 8.13 0.83 12.11
C GLY A 77 8.12 2.26 11.56
N TYR A 78 6.94 2.86 11.40
CA TYR A 78 6.83 4.23 10.92
C TYR A 78 7.14 5.27 12.01
N SER A 79 6.70 5.08 13.24
CA SER A 79 7.03 5.98 14.34
C SER A 79 8.51 5.92 14.72
N ILE A 80 9.17 4.77 14.60
CA ILE A 80 10.63 4.66 14.75
C ILE A 80 11.34 5.47 13.65
N PHE A 81 10.87 5.37 12.41
CA PHE A 81 11.38 6.18 11.30
C PHE A 81 11.22 7.70 11.57
N LEU A 82 10.05 8.13 12.05
CA LEU A 82 9.84 9.53 12.45
C LEU A 82 10.70 9.93 13.65
N ALA A 83 10.84 9.08 14.66
CA ALA A 83 11.66 9.35 15.84
C ALA A 83 13.12 9.61 15.46
N PHE A 84 13.65 8.83 14.50
CA PHE A 84 15.00 9.04 13.98
C PHE A 84 15.14 10.41 13.28
N ILE A 85 14.15 10.82 12.50
CA ILE A 85 14.13 12.16 11.87
C ILE A 85 14.08 13.26 12.94
N TYR A 86 13.22 13.10 13.95
CA TYR A 86 13.08 14.09 15.01
C TYR A 86 14.30 14.18 15.93
N TRP A 87 15.05 13.09 16.07
CA TRP A 87 16.33 13.07 16.75
C TRP A 87 17.39 13.88 15.99
N LEU A 88 17.40 13.84 14.66
CA LEU A 88 18.36 14.58 13.83
C LEU A 88 18.01 16.06 13.65
N PHE A 89 16.73 16.39 13.43
CA PHE A 89 16.30 17.71 12.96
C PHE A 89 15.36 18.43 13.93
N GLY A 90 15.10 17.86 15.10
CA GLY A 90 14.06 18.32 16.02
C GLY A 90 12.65 17.93 15.55
N HIS A 91 11.63 18.30 16.33
CA HIS A 91 10.23 18.05 15.97
C HIS A 91 9.81 18.93 14.80
N SER A 92 9.98 18.42 13.58
CA SER A 92 9.74 19.17 12.34
C SER A 92 9.03 18.31 11.30
N PHE A 93 7.75 18.63 11.05
CA PHE A 93 6.98 17.98 9.99
C PHE A 93 7.56 18.26 8.61
N LEU A 94 8.13 19.45 8.41
CA LEU A 94 8.81 19.79 7.16
C LEU A 94 10.01 18.88 6.90
N ALA A 95 10.86 18.63 7.92
CA ALA A 95 11.99 17.72 7.80
C ALA A 95 11.52 16.30 7.46
N ALA A 96 10.48 15.81 8.14
CA ALA A 96 9.91 14.50 7.85
C ALA A 96 9.39 14.38 6.41
N ARG A 97 8.67 15.40 5.92
CA ARG A 97 8.15 15.46 4.56
C ARG A 97 9.25 15.51 3.50
N ILE A 98 10.33 16.26 3.74
CA ILE A 98 11.51 16.30 2.86
C ILE A 98 12.16 14.91 2.77
N VAL A 99 12.38 14.24 3.90
CA VAL A 99 12.95 12.88 3.91
C VAL A 99 12.02 11.90 3.18
N GLN A 100 10.70 11.98 3.40
CA GLN A 100 9.74 11.16 2.66
C GLN A 100 9.72 11.44 1.15
N ALA A 101 9.91 12.69 0.71
CA ALA A 101 10.04 13.01 -0.70
C ALA A 101 11.26 12.33 -1.35
N ILE A 102 12.39 12.29 -0.62
CA ILE A 102 13.60 11.58 -1.05
C ILE A 102 13.31 10.06 -1.11
N ILE A 103 12.69 9.48 -0.09
CA ILE A 103 12.30 8.07 -0.05
C ILE A 103 11.32 7.71 -1.18
N SER A 104 10.31 8.54 -1.44
CA SER A 104 9.37 8.37 -2.55
C SER A 104 10.08 8.42 -3.91
N THR A 105 11.09 9.28 -4.05
CA THR A 105 11.94 9.32 -5.25
C THR A 105 12.80 8.06 -5.37
N GLY A 106 13.29 7.54 -4.24
CA GLY A 106 13.93 6.22 -4.16
C GLY A 106 13.01 5.10 -4.67
N SER A 107 11.72 5.11 -4.32
CA SER A 107 10.73 4.15 -4.83
C SER A 107 10.57 4.20 -6.36
N VAL A 108 10.68 5.39 -6.97
CA VAL A 108 10.68 5.54 -8.44
C VAL A 108 11.88 4.82 -9.06
N TYR A 109 13.06 4.96 -8.45
CA TYR A 109 14.27 4.25 -8.91
C TYR A 109 14.18 2.73 -8.69
N LEU A 110 13.61 2.28 -7.56
CA LEU A 110 13.41 0.85 -7.32
C LEU A 110 12.44 0.24 -8.34
N LEU A 111 11.38 0.94 -8.72
CA LEU A 111 10.51 0.49 -9.81
C LEU A 111 11.27 0.35 -11.12
N TYR A 112 12.12 1.32 -11.48
CA TYR A 112 12.97 1.20 -12.67
C TYR A 112 13.77 -0.10 -12.63
N LYS A 113 14.42 -0.41 -11.51
CA LYS A 113 15.20 -1.65 -11.34
C LYS A 113 14.37 -2.91 -11.42
N ILE A 114 13.17 -2.92 -10.86
CA ILE A 114 12.25 -4.06 -10.97
C ILE A 114 11.78 -4.23 -12.43
N ALA A 115 11.46 -3.14 -13.11
CA ALA A 115 11.00 -3.16 -14.51
C ALA A 115 12.07 -3.73 -15.46
N GLN A 116 13.36 -3.53 -15.17
CA GLN A 116 14.47 -4.09 -15.96
C GLN A 116 14.55 -5.62 -15.97
N PHE A 117 13.89 -6.32 -15.04
CA PHE A 117 13.78 -7.79 -15.11
C PHE A 117 12.80 -8.25 -16.19
N SER A 118 11.78 -7.44 -16.48
CA SER A 118 10.66 -7.83 -17.34
C SER A 118 10.66 -7.12 -18.69
N PHE A 119 11.38 -6.00 -18.82
CA PHE A 119 11.38 -5.21 -20.04
C PHE A 119 12.77 -4.75 -20.47
N GLU A 120 12.83 -4.37 -21.75
CA GLU A 120 13.92 -3.54 -22.27
C GLU A 120 13.90 -2.14 -21.64
N GLU A 121 14.92 -1.37 -21.96
CA GLU A 121 15.22 -0.11 -21.32
C GLU A 121 14.18 0.99 -21.59
N LYS A 122 13.60 1.04 -22.80
CA LYS A 122 12.63 2.08 -23.17
C LYS A 122 11.35 1.97 -22.33
N GLU A 123 10.86 0.76 -22.16
CA GLU A 123 9.69 0.40 -21.38
C GLU A 123 9.95 0.61 -19.89
N SER A 124 11.15 0.26 -19.42
CA SER A 124 11.57 0.55 -18.04
C SER A 124 11.59 2.05 -17.74
N ILE A 125 12.09 2.87 -18.68
CA ILE A 125 12.04 4.33 -18.60
C ILE A 125 10.60 4.85 -18.60
N LEU A 126 9.71 4.29 -19.44
CA LEU A 126 8.29 4.66 -19.46
C LEU A 126 7.61 4.36 -18.12
N ALA A 127 7.83 3.18 -17.53
CA ALA A 127 7.32 2.84 -16.20
C ALA A 127 7.80 3.83 -15.13
N THR A 128 9.07 4.23 -15.23
CA THR A 128 9.71 5.20 -14.32
C THR A 128 9.04 6.57 -14.42
N TRP A 129 8.79 7.07 -15.64
CA TRP A 129 8.07 8.33 -15.84
C TRP A 129 6.66 8.30 -15.28
N ILE A 130 5.91 7.22 -15.52
CA ILE A 130 4.55 7.08 -15.01
C ILE A 130 4.56 7.16 -13.47
N MET A 131 5.47 6.46 -12.80
CA MET A 131 5.56 6.48 -11.33
C MET A 131 6.07 7.82 -10.78
N ALA A 132 7.02 8.45 -11.47
CA ALA A 132 7.59 9.74 -11.08
C ALA A 132 6.51 10.84 -11.00
N LEU A 133 5.59 10.82 -11.97
CA LEU A 133 4.53 11.80 -12.16
C LEU A 133 3.17 11.32 -11.63
N TYR A 134 3.08 10.12 -11.05
CA TYR A 134 1.82 9.57 -10.57
C TYR A 134 1.30 10.40 -9.36
N PRO A 135 0.12 11.05 -9.45
CA PRO A 135 -0.29 12.03 -8.44
C PRO A 135 -0.47 11.45 -7.04
N GLN A 136 -0.94 10.21 -6.92
CA GLN A 136 -1.03 9.54 -5.62
C GLN A 136 0.35 9.36 -4.97
N ASN A 137 1.41 9.12 -5.74
CA ASN A 137 2.78 9.00 -5.22
C ASN A 137 3.33 10.34 -4.70
N LEU A 138 2.93 11.45 -5.33
CA LEU A 138 3.20 12.80 -4.83
C LEU A 138 2.47 13.07 -3.51
N ILE A 139 1.17 12.81 -3.46
CA ILE A 139 0.33 13.05 -2.27
C ILE A 139 0.82 12.20 -1.08
N MET A 140 1.10 10.92 -1.28
CA MET A 140 1.54 10.05 -0.18
C MET A 140 2.92 10.43 0.36
N ALA A 141 3.80 11.00 -0.47
CA ALA A 141 5.10 11.50 -0.01
C ALA A 141 4.96 12.68 0.96
N ASP A 142 3.87 13.43 0.83
CA ASP A 142 3.56 14.60 1.63
C ASP A 142 2.89 14.28 2.97
N LEU A 143 2.06 13.24 3.02
CA LEU A 143 1.33 12.86 4.21
C LEU A 143 2.24 12.14 5.21
N LEU A 144 2.15 12.48 6.50
CA LEU A 144 2.87 11.80 7.58
C LEU A 144 2.18 10.45 7.93
N LEU A 145 2.22 9.53 6.97
CA LEU A 145 1.63 8.20 7.08
C LEU A 145 2.61 7.11 6.62
N THR A 146 2.26 5.87 6.95
CA THR A 146 3.07 4.68 6.66
C THR A 146 3.34 4.42 5.18
N GLU A 147 2.49 4.92 4.27
CA GLU A 147 2.41 4.53 2.86
C GLU A 147 3.72 4.68 2.11
N THR A 148 4.39 5.83 2.24
CA THR A 148 5.62 6.12 1.48
C THR A 148 6.78 5.27 1.96
N TRP A 149 6.97 5.18 3.28
CA TRP A 149 7.98 4.34 3.90
C TRP A 149 7.74 2.86 3.58
N PHE A 150 6.50 2.39 3.73
CA PHE A 150 6.12 1.01 3.43
C PHE A 150 6.31 0.66 1.96
N MET A 151 5.92 1.53 1.03
CA MET A 151 6.11 1.28 -0.41
C MET A 151 7.59 1.15 -0.77
N PHE A 152 8.44 2.01 -0.23
CA PHE A 152 9.88 1.94 -0.46
C PHE A 152 10.45 0.61 0.02
N LEU A 153 10.14 0.21 1.26
CA LEU A 153 10.57 -1.07 1.81
C LEU A 153 10.01 -2.26 1.03
N LEU A 154 8.75 -2.20 0.60
CA LEU A 154 8.14 -3.24 -0.23
C LEU A 154 8.91 -3.40 -1.55
N LEU A 155 9.15 -2.32 -2.29
CA LEU A 155 9.88 -2.39 -3.56
C LEU A 155 11.33 -2.82 -3.37
N LEU A 156 11.98 -2.39 -2.29
CA LEU A 156 13.35 -2.80 -1.96
C LEU A 156 13.41 -4.31 -1.66
N GLY A 157 12.49 -4.79 -0.83
CA GLY A 157 12.34 -6.22 -0.50
C GLY A 157 12.06 -7.06 -1.74
N VAL A 158 11.19 -6.58 -2.63
CA VAL A 158 10.87 -7.24 -3.92
C VAL A 158 12.06 -7.27 -4.86
N LEU A 159 12.78 -6.17 -5.01
CA LEU A 159 13.96 -6.10 -5.87
C LEU A 159 15.01 -7.14 -5.44
N PHE A 160 15.29 -7.21 -4.14
CA PHE A 160 16.23 -8.19 -3.60
C PHE A 160 15.69 -9.62 -3.63
N LEU A 161 14.37 -9.83 -3.45
CA LEU A 161 13.75 -11.14 -3.58
C LEU A 161 13.91 -11.70 -4.99
N ILE A 162 13.53 -10.92 -6.01
CA ILE A 162 13.65 -11.31 -7.42
C ILE A 162 15.12 -11.56 -7.75
N THR A 163 16.02 -10.69 -7.31
CA THR A 163 17.47 -10.86 -7.50
C THR A 163 17.97 -12.16 -6.85
N GLY A 164 17.55 -12.45 -5.62
CA GLY A 164 17.95 -13.65 -4.89
C GLY A 164 17.47 -14.93 -5.54
N ILE A 165 16.21 -14.97 -6.00
CA ILE A 165 15.62 -16.15 -6.63
C ILE A 165 16.17 -16.36 -8.04
N GLU A 166 16.13 -15.33 -8.89
CA GLU A 166 16.50 -15.47 -10.30
C GLU A 166 18.02 -15.59 -10.49
N LYS A 167 18.82 -14.90 -9.66
CA LYS A 167 20.29 -14.96 -9.75
C LYS A 167 20.95 -15.89 -8.72
N GLY A 168 20.17 -16.55 -7.85
CA GLY A 168 20.67 -17.46 -6.83
C GLY A 168 21.52 -16.78 -5.74
N SER A 169 21.26 -15.51 -5.43
CA SER A 169 22.04 -14.74 -4.45
C SER A 169 21.47 -14.85 -3.04
N TRP A 170 22.17 -15.58 -2.17
CA TRP A 170 21.81 -15.73 -0.75
C TRP A 170 21.81 -14.39 0.00
N GLY A 171 22.80 -13.54 -0.25
CA GLY A 171 22.86 -12.21 0.36
C GLY A 171 21.64 -11.35 0.01
N ALA A 172 21.16 -11.43 -1.24
CA ALA A 172 19.94 -10.74 -1.64
C ALA A 172 18.70 -11.28 -0.92
N LEU A 173 18.58 -12.59 -0.70
CA LEU A 173 17.47 -13.18 0.05
C LEU A 173 17.46 -12.75 1.52
N ILE A 174 18.63 -12.71 2.16
CA ILE A 174 18.78 -12.26 3.55
C ILE A 174 18.36 -10.79 3.67
N ILE A 175 18.88 -9.92 2.80
CA ILE A 175 18.50 -8.50 2.77
C ILE A 175 16.99 -8.35 2.52
N SER A 176 16.43 -9.12 1.58
CA SER A 176 15.00 -9.13 1.30
C SER A 176 14.18 -9.47 2.54
N GLY A 177 14.56 -10.50 3.29
CA GLY A 177 13.85 -10.91 4.51
C GLY A 177 13.92 -9.88 5.63
N PHE A 178 15.08 -9.26 5.89
CA PHE A 178 15.17 -8.17 6.86
C PHE A 178 14.33 -6.95 6.44
N VAL A 179 14.41 -6.55 5.17
CA VAL A 179 13.63 -5.42 4.64
C VAL A 179 12.12 -5.71 4.73
N PHE A 180 11.68 -6.93 4.38
CA PHE A 180 10.29 -7.31 4.58
C PHE A 180 9.90 -7.34 6.06
N GLY A 181 10.78 -7.77 6.95
CA GLY A 181 10.58 -7.71 8.40
C GLY A 181 10.29 -6.29 8.88
N VAL A 182 11.10 -5.30 8.46
CA VAL A 182 10.88 -3.88 8.78
C VAL A 182 9.58 -3.36 8.14
N SER A 183 9.26 -3.81 6.92
CA SER A 183 8.00 -3.43 6.27
C SER A 183 6.77 -3.99 7.01
N ILE A 184 6.89 -5.18 7.62
CA ILE A 184 5.83 -5.80 8.44
C ILE A 184 5.68 -5.06 9.78
N LEU A 185 6.79 -4.61 10.38
CA LEU A 185 6.75 -3.72 11.54
C LEU A 185 6.16 -2.35 11.20
N THR A 186 6.12 -1.96 9.93
CA THR A 186 5.46 -0.73 9.46
C THR A 186 3.97 -0.97 9.19
N ARG A 187 3.63 -2.08 8.53
CA ARG A 187 2.24 -2.52 8.28
C ARG A 187 2.16 -4.03 8.42
N SER A 188 1.52 -4.50 9.48
CA SER A 188 1.39 -5.93 9.80
C SER A 188 0.66 -6.75 8.74
N ILE A 189 -0.10 -6.08 7.86
CA ILE A 189 -0.81 -6.68 6.72
C ILE A 189 0.10 -7.49 5.79
N LEU A 190 1.41 -7.26 5.74
CA LEU A 190 2.29 -8.03 4.87
C LEU A 190 2.73 -9.37 5.48
N PHE A 191 2.50 -9.61 6.78
CA PHE A 191 3.04 -10.78 7.47
C PHE A 191 2.60 -12.12 6.83
N LEU A 192 1.32 -12.25 6.49
CA LEU A 192 0.78 -13.49 5.90
C LEU A 192 1.11 -13.65 4.41
N PHE A 193 1.66 -12.62 3.76
CA PHE A 193 1.92 -12.67 2.34
C PHE A 193 3.04 -13.65 1.97
N ILE A 194 4.12 -13.76 2.76
CA ILE A 194 5.23 -14.67 2.44
C ILE A 194 4.83 -16.15 2.59
N PRO A 195 4.16 -16.59 3.68
CA PRO A 195 3.60 -17.94 3.73
C PRO A 195 2.59 -18.22 2.62
N PHE A 196 1.75 -17.23 2.27
CA PHE A 196 0.81 -17.33 1.15
C PHE A 196 1.56 -17.53 -0.18
N LEU A 197 2.63 -16.78 -0.42
CA LEU A 197 3.48 -16.93 -1.60
C LEU A 197 4.17 -18.30 -1.64
N MET A 198 4.67 -18.80 -0.49
CA MET A 198 5.28 -20.14 -0.38
C MET A 198 4.30 -21.24 -0.81
N PHE A 199 3.04 -21.16 -0.34
CA PHE A 199 1.99 -22.10 -0.74
C PHE A 199 1.79 -22.10 -2.26
N PHE A 200 1.65 -20.92 -2.87
CA PHE A 200 1.46 -20.82 -4.32
C PHE A 200 2.69 -21.22 -5.14
N VAL A 201 3.91 -21.03 -4.62
CA VAL A 201 5.14 -21.53 -5.25
C VAL A 201 5.13 -23.06 -5.32
N ILE A 202 4.73 -23.76 -4.26
CA ILE A 202 4.61 -25.22 -4.27
C ILE A 202 3.48 -25.67 -5.22
N CYS A 203 2.29 -25.09 -5.10
CA CYS A 203 1.11 -25.55 -5.84
C CYS A 203 1.19 -25.27 -7.34
N ILE A 204 1.73 -24.12 -7.74
CA ILE A 204 1.73 -23.66 -9.15
C ILE A 204 3.10 -23.84 -9.79
N ARG A 205 4.17 -23.27 -9.21
CA ARG A 205 5.52 -23.34 -9.80
C ARG A 205 6.19 -24.69 -9.57
N ARG A 206 5.78 -25.44 -8.54
CA ARG A 206 6.35 -26.74 -8.15
C ARG A 206 7.88 -26.70 -7.99
N SER A 207 8.41 -25.58 -7.52
CA SER A 207 9.85 -25.35 -7.34
C SER A 207 10.24 -25.43 -5.87
N ILE A 208 10.89 -26.53 -5.49
CA ILE A 208 11.44 -26.70 -4.13
C ILE A 208 12.54 -25.67 -3.84
N ARG A 209 13.32 -25.29 -4.86
CA ARG A 209 14.36 -24.27 -4.76
C ARG A 209 13.76 -22.91 -4.37
N ASP A 210 12.72 -22.46 -5.06
CA ASP A 210 12.04 -21.19 -4.76
C ASP A 210 11.41 -21.23 -3.35
N PHE A 211 10.87 -22.39 -2.94
CA PHE A 211 10.34 -22.57 -1.58
C PHE A 211 11.43 -22.43 -0.51
N ILE A 212 12.61 -23.06 -0.68
CA ILE A 212 13.74 -22.92 0.24
C ILE A 212 14.21 -21.46 0.31
N HIS A 213 14.30 -20.78 -0.83
CA HIS A 213 14.62 -19.35 -0.86
C HIS A 213 13.64 -18.51 -0.05
N LEU A 214 12.33 -18.77 -0.19
CA LEU A 214 11.30 -18.09 0.59
C LEU A 214 11.35 -18.44 2.08
N LEU A 215 11.76 -19.65 2.44
CA LEU A 215 11.95 -20.05 3.84
C LEU A 215 13.06 -19.23 4.51
N ILE A 216 14.16 -18.95 3.81
CA ILE A 216 15.25 -18.08 4.32
C ILE A 216 14.75 -16.65 4.51
N VAL A 217 14.00 -16.12 3.54
CA VAL A 217 13.38 -14.81 3.62
C VAL A 217 12.45 -14.75 4.84
N PHE A 218 11.60 -15.76 5.01
CA PHE A 218 10.67 -15.87 6.14
C PHE A 218 11.39 -15.97 7.49
N PHE A 219 12.48 -16.73 7.56
CA PHE A 219 13.29 -16.80 8.77
C PHE A 219 13.86 -15.43 9.17
N CYS A 220 14.40 -14.67 8.21
CA CYS A 220 14.91 -13.31 8.47
C CYS A 220 13.79 -12.33 8.87
N ILE A 221 12.58 -12.48 8.31
CA ILE A 221 11.39 -11.73 8.74
C ILE A 221 11.12 -11.98 10.23
N ILE A 222 11.11 -13.25 10.65
CA ILE A 222 10.87 -13.63 12.03
C ILE A 222 11.95 -13.04 12.96
N LEU A 223 13.22 -13.13 12.59
CA LEU A 223 14.31 -12.49 13.35
C LEU A 223 14.13 -10.98 13.52
N THR A 224 13.56 -10.30 12.53
CA THR A 224 13.31 -8.85 12.59
C THR A 224 12.16 -8.50 13.52
N ILE A 225 11.10 -9.32 13.55
CA ILE A 225 9.87 -9.04 14.31
C ILE A 225 10.02 -9.47 15.78
N ILE A 226 10.78 -10.54 16.06
CA ILE A 226 10.95 -11.13 17.39
C ILE A 226 11.27 -10.09 18.49
N PRO A 227 12.23 -9.15 18.32
CA PRO A 227 12.55 -8.19 19.38
C PRO A 227 11.34 -7.36 19.81
N TRP A 228 10.51 -6.95 18.86
CA TRP A 228 9.29 -6.20 19.15
C TRP A 228 8.24 -7.08 19.83
N THR A 229 8.09 -8.33 19.38
CA THR A 229 7.18 -9.30 20.03
C THR A 229 7.60 -9.59 21.47
N ILE A 230 8.90 -9.73 21.75
CA ILE A 230 9.42 -9.91 23.13
C ILE A 230 9.11 -8.67 23.98
N ARG A 231 9.30 -7.46 23.44
CA ARG A 231 8.93 -6.21 24.12
C ARG A 231 7.44 -6.18 24.45
N ASN A 232 6.57 -6.59 23.52
CA ASN A 232 5.13 -6.67 23.78
C ASN A 232 4.79 -7.69 24.86
N TRP A 233 5.44 -8.86 24.84
CA TRP A 233 5.29 -9.89 25.88
C TRP A 233 5.68 -9.36 27.26
N ASN A 234 6.77 -8.60 27.36
CA ASN A 234 7.23 -8.05 28.63
C ASN A 234 6.30 -6.97 29.21
N ILE A 235 5.52 -6.28 28.37
CA ILE A 235 4.58 -5.24 28.80
C ILE A 235 3.23 -5.84 29.17
N HIS A 236 2.70 -6.73 28.33
CA HIS A 236 1.33 -7.23 28.46
C HIS A 236 1.25 -8.57 29.20
N HIS A 237 2.38 -9.25 29.37
CA HIS A 237 2.46 -10.64 29.86
C HIS A 237 1.57 -11.62 29.08
N LYS A 238 1.28 -11.27 27.82
CA LYS A 238 0.44 -12.02 26.88
C LYS A 238 1.04 -11.92 25.50
N PHE A 239 0.76 -12.92 24.66
CA PHE A 239 1.26 -12.95 23.30
C PHE A 239 0.57 -11.90 22.42
N LEU A 240 1.35 -10.94 21.93
CA LEU A 240 0.94 -9.95 20.94
C LEU A 240 2.03 -9.78 19.89
N LEU A 241 1.82 -10.29 18.68
CA LEU A 241 2.86 -10.39 17.66
C LEU A 241 3.46 -9.01 17.28
N ILE A 242 2.61 -8.03 16.94
CA ILE A 242 3.06 -6.70 16.49
C ILE A 242 2.28 -5.59 17.18
N ASN A 243 0.97 -5.57 16.99
CA ASN A 243 0.10 -4.49 17.46
C ASN A 243 -1.30 -4.99 17.79
N SER A 244 -2.01 -4.25 18.65
CA SER A 244 -3.37 -4.55 19.11
C SER A 244 -4.46 -3.93 18.20
N LYS A 245 -4.12 -2.95 17.35
CA LYS A 245 -5.08 -2.34 16.41
C LYS A 245 -5.59 -3.30 15.35
N ALA A 246 -4.83 -4.32 14.96
CA ALA A 246 -5.27 -5.29 13.96
C ALA A 246 -6.62 -5.95 14.32
N GLY A 247 -6.84 -6.29 15.59
CA GLY A 247 -8.12 -6.84 16.05
C GLY A 247 -9.24 -5.81 16.11
N ILE A 248 -8.93 -4.58 16.55
CA ILE A 248 -9.89 -3.46 16.59
C ILE A 248 -10.37 -3.13 15.18
N ASP A 249 -9.44 -2.96 14.23
CA ASP A 249 -9.75 -2.76 12.82
C ASP A 249 -10.60 -3.92 12.29
N PHE A 250 -10.22 -5.17 12.58
CA PHE A 250 -11.00 -6.33 12.14
C PHE A 250 -12.45 -6.29 12.67
N PHE A 251 -12.66 -5.89 13.92
CA PHE A 251 -13.98 -5.70 14.52
C PHE A 251 -14.75 -4.56 13.88
N LEU A 252 -14.21 -3.35 13.87
CA LEU A 252 -14.83 -2.14 13.30
C LEU A 252 -15.35 -2.40 11.89
N TYR A 253 -14.61 -3.20 11.14
CA TYR A 253 -14.99 -3.51 9.79
C TYR A 253 -15.99 -4.65 9.72
N ASN A 254 -15.86 -5.70 10.53
CA ASN A 254 -16.69 -6.91 10.45
C ASN A 254 -17.85 -6.98 11.45
N HIS A 255 -18.19 -5.86 12.08
CA HIS A 255 -19.35 -5.76 12.98
C HIS A 255 -20.24 -4.53 12.67
N PRO A 256 -20.75 -4.35 11.43
CA PRO A 256 -21.71 -3.28 11.16
C PRO A 256 -23.08 -3.60 11.76
N LYS A 257 -23.76 -2.59 12.32
CA LYS A 257 -25.11 -2.74 12.89
C LYS A 257 -26.15 -3.06 11.81
N ASN A 258 -26.03 -2.46 10.62
CA ASN A 258 -27.03 -2.62 9.56
C ASN A 258 -26.44 -2.51 8.14
N LEU A 259 -27.28 -2.73 7.12
CA LEU A 259 -26.89 -2.64 5.71
C LEU A 259 -26.49 -1.22 5.28
N LYS A 260 -27.05 -0.18 5.90
CA LYS A 260 -26.68 1.22 5.63
C LYS A 260 -25.22 1.47 6.00
N ASP A 261 -24.77 0.95 7.14
CA ASP A 261 -23.36 1.08 7.58
C ASP A 261 -22.41 0.39 6.59
N ILE A 262 -22.82 -0.75 6.03
CA ILE A 262 -22.09 -1.44 4.96
C ILE A 262 -22.00 -0.56 3.70
N ILE A 263 -23.12 0.00 3.24
CA ILE A 263 -23.18 0.79 2.00
C ILE A 263 -22.34 2.07 2.11
N TYR A 264 -22.56 2.83 3.19
CA TYR A 264 -21.94 4.13 3.43
C TYR A 264 -20.57 4.05 4.09
N ALA A 265 -20.12 2.85 4.48
CA ALA A 265 -18.80 2.66 5.07
C ALA A 265 -18.60 3.50 6.34
N SER A 266 -19.65 3.63 7.15
CA SER A 266 -19.66 4.38 8.42
C SER A 266 -19.28 3.43 9.56
N PRO A 267 -18.10 3.60 10.19
CA PRO A 267 -17.75 2.83 11.37
C PRO A 267 -18.68 3.18 12.53
N ASP A 268 -19.03 2.17 13.32
CA ASP A 268 -19.81 2.37 14.54
C ASP A 268 -18.90 2.74 15.71
N HIS A 269 -18.69 4.04 15.88
CA HIS A 269 -17.82 4.58 16.93
C HIS A 269 -18.38 4.36 18.35
N GLU A 270 -19.69 4.17 18.51
CA GLU A 270 -20.28 3.89 19.84
C GLU A 270 -19.91 2.48 20.32
N GLU A 271 -20.02 1.48 19.45
CA GLU A 271 -19.62 0.11 19.80
C GLU A 271 -18.11 -0.02 19.97
N GLU A 272 -17.32 0.72 19.19
CA GLU A 272 -15.88 0.84 19.40
C GLU A 272 -15.57 1.37 20.80
N GLU A 273 -16.23 2.46 21.20
CA GLU A 273 -16.01 3.09 22.49
C GLU A 273 -16.43 2.17 23.65
N LEU A 274 -17.55 1.45 23.53
CA LEU A 274 -17.97 0.43 24.50
C LEU A 274 -16.97 -0.73 24.59
N LEU A 275 -16.45 -1.20 23.45
CA LEU A 275 -15.44 -2.25 23.39
C LEU A 275 -14.14 -1.79 24.07
N VAL A 276 -13.69 -0.57 23.79
CA VAL A 276 -12.49 0.02 24.41
C VAL A 276 -12.67 0.19 25.92
N ASN A 277 -13.84 0.68 26.36
CA ASN A 277 -14.14 0.95 27.77
C ASN A 277 -14.33 -0.34 28.58
N SER A 278 -14.73 -1.44 27.95
CA SER A 278 -14.96 -2.73 28.62
C SER A 278 -13.69 -3.58 28.83
N SER A 279 -12.57 -3.24 28.17
CA SER A 279 -11.34 -4.04 28.23
C SER A 279 -10.24 -3.31 28.99
N SER A 280 -9.78 -3.86 30.12
CA SER A 280 -8.72 -3.25 30.95
C SER A 280 -7.29 -3.41 30.38
N ASP A 281 -7.10 -4.28 29.39
CA ASP A 281 -5.81 -4.60 28.76
C ASP A 281 -5.89 -4.55 27.22
N GLU A 282 -4.81 -4.14 26.55
CA GLU A 282 -4.77 -4.00 25.08
C GLU A 282 -4.86 -5.34 24.35
N VAL A 283 -4.27 -6.38 24.92
CA VAL A 283 -4.28 -7.72 24.29
C VAL A 283 -5.67 -8.33 24.42
N ASP A 284 -6.33 -8.15 25.57
CA ASP A 284 -7.73 -8.56 25.73
C ASP A 284 -8.66 -7.80 24.80
N LEU A 285 -8.48 -6.48 24.67
CA LEU A 285 -9.23 -5.66 23.72
C LEU A 285 -9.12 -6.22 22.30
N ASN A 286 -7.90 -6.48 21.83
CA ASN A 286 -7.65 -7.08 20.52
C ASN A 286 -8.34 -8.44 20.36
N ASN A 287 -8.19 -9.33 21.35
CA ASN A 287 -8.72 -10.69 21.27
C ASN A 287 -10.26 -10.71 21.31
N ASN A 288 -10.87 -9.86 22.14
CA ASN A 288 -12.31 -9.69 22.23
C ASN A 288 -12.87 -9.10 20.93
N ALA A 289 -12.22 -8.07 20.37
CA ALA A 289 -12.57 -7.49 19.07
C ALA A 289 -12.63 -8.56 17.98
N VAL A 290 -11.59 -9.38 17.86
CA VAL A 290 -11.55 -10.50 16.90
C VAL A 290 -12.67 -11.50 17.15
N LYS A 291 -12.91 -11.85 18.42
CA LYS A 291 -13.97 -12.80 18.79
C LYS A 291 -15.35 -12.29 18.41
N PHE A 292 -15.67 -11.03 18.69
CA PHE A 292 -16.96 -10.43 18.32
C PHE A 292 -17.15 -10.35 16.82
N ALA A 293 -16.11 -9.93 16.09
CA ALA A 293 -16.10 -9.92 14.63
C ALA A 293 -16.40 -11.30 14.04
N LEU A 294 -15.72 -12.34 14.54
CA LEU A 294 -15.92 -13.72 14.07
C LEU A 294 -17.32 -14.24 14.41
N ASN A 295 -17.85 -13.91 15.58
CA ASN A 295 -19.21 -14.28 15.96
C ASN A 295 -20.25 -13.63 15.04
N TRP A 296 -20.07 -12.34 14.71
CA TRP A 296 -20.94 -11.63 13.77
C TRP A 296 -20.86 -12.23 12.36
N ILE A 297 -19.67 -12.55 11.86
CA ILE A 297 -19.50 -13.20 10.55
C ILE A 297 -20.24 -14.54 10.51
N LYS A 298 -20.15 -15.33 11.59
CA LYS A 298 -20.83 -16.62 11.70
C LYS A 298 -22.35 -16.49 11.75
N SER A 299 -22.88 -15.46 12.42
CA SER A 299 -24.32 -15.22 12.49
C SER A 299 -24.88 -14.54 11.25
N HIS A 300 -24.07 -13.82 10.47
CA HIS A 300 -24.50 -13.05 9.29
C HIS A 300 -23.65 -13.30 8.03
N PRO A 301 -23.50 -14.56 7.57
CA PRO A 301 -22.61 -14.87 6.43
C PRO A 301 -23.02 -14.15 5.14
N GLY A 302 -24.32 -13.95 4.88
CA GLY A 302 -24.80 -13.20 3.71
C GLY A 302 -24.40 -11.72 3.74
N LEU A 303 -24.53 -11.06 4.90
CA LEU A 303 -24.10 -9.66 5.05
C LEU A 303 -22.58 -9.54 4.95
N PHE A 304 -21.83 -10.50 5.49
CA PHE A 304 -20.38 -10.56 5.32
C PHE A 304 -19.97 -10.64 3.84
N LEU A 305 -20.65 -11.45 3.02
CA LEU A 305 -20.38 -11.51 1.58
C LEU A 305 -20.65 -10.18 0.87
N VAL A 306 -21.80 -9.55 1.14
CA VAL A 306 -22.15 -8.23 0.58
C VAL A 306 -21.12 -7.18 0.97
N LYS A 307 -20.72 -7.17 2.25
CA LYS A 307 -19.70 -6.28 2.78
C LYS A 307 -18.32 -6.52 2.15
N GLY A 308 -17.93 -7.77 1.98
CA GLY A 308 -16.66 -8.12 1.34
C GLY A 308 -16.59 -7.64 -0.10
N ILE A 309 -17.67 -7.82 -0.88
CA ILE A 309 -17.77 -7.26 -2.24
C ILE A 309 -17.67 -5.72 -2.20
N ARG A 310 -18.40 -5.08 -1.29
CA ARG A 310 -18.38 -3.62 -1.10
C ARG A 310 -16.98 -3.08 -0.78
N ASN A 311 -16.22 -3.78 0.06
CA ASN A 311 -14.84 -3.40 0.39
C ASN A 311 -13.89 -3.59 -0.79
N VAL A 312 -14.04 -4.68 -1.56
CA VAL A 312 -13.28 -4.85 -2.81
C VAL A 312 -13.62 -3.73 -3.79
N MET A 313 -14.89 -3.35 -3.96
CA MET A 313 -15.26 -2.19 -4.77
C MET A 313 -14.60 -0.89 -4.26
N GLY A 314 -14.54 -0.69 -2.94
CA GLY A 314 -13.85 0.45 -2.31
C GLY A 314 -12.33 0.44 -2.53
N PHE A 315 -11.70 -0.74 -2.56
CA PHE A 315 -10.30 -0.92 -2.92
C PHE A 315 -10.00 -0.45 -4.36
N TRP A 316 -10.95 -0.66 -5.28
CA TRP A 316 -10.87 -0.22 -6.67
C TRP A 316 -11.48 1.17 -6.91
N GLY A 317 -11.90 1.88 -5.85
CA GLY A 317 -12.55 3.17 -5.95
C GLY A 317 -11.66 4.28 -6.53
N LEU A 318 -12.22 5.42 -6.88
CA LEU A 318 -11.48 6.58 -7.37
C LEU A 318 -10.56 7.15 -6.28
N GLU A 319 -9.46 7.76 -6.71
CA GLU A 319 -8.51 8.37 -5.77
C GLU A 319 -9.16 9.58 -5.10
N ARG A 320 -9.18 9.58 -3.76
CA ARG A 320 -9.83 10.63 -2.96
C ARG A 320 -8.99 11.13 -1.80
N THR A 321 -7.78 10.60 -1.60
CA THR A 321 -6.98 10.89 -0.42
C THR A 321 -6.68 12.38 -0.30
N PHE A 322 -6.36 13.06 -1.40
CA PHE A 322 -6.16 14.51 -1.37
C PHE A 322 -7.39 15.25 -0.86
N PHE A 323 -8.57 14.97 -1.41
CA PHE A 323 -9.82 15.64 -1.05
C PHE A 323 -10.24 15.38 0.40
N THR A 324 -10.02 14.16 0.91
CA THR A 324 -10.30 13.87 2.32
C THR A 324 -9.40 14.65 3.27
N HIS A 325 -8.14 14.88 2.90
CA HIS A 325 -7.19 15.65 3.70
C HIS A 325 -7.40 17.17 3.55
N VAL A 326 -7.85 17.64 2.38
CA VAL A 326 -8.35 19.03 2.23
C VAL A 326 -9.56 19.25 3.14
N LYS A 327 -10.56 18.35 3.12
CA LYS A 327 -11.75 18.43 3.98
C LYS A 327 -11.39 18.40 5.47
N GLY A 328 -10.38 17.62 5.84
CA GLY A 328 -9.87 17.55 7.21
C GLY A 328 -8.87 18.64 7.60
N ASN A 329 -8.73 19.68 6.78
CA ASN A 329 -7.89 20.85 7.04
C ASN A 329 -6.37 20.55 7.15
N TYR A 330 -5.89 19.45 6.56
CA TYR A 330 -4.47 19.09 6.55
C TYR A 330 -3.63 20.19 5.86
N TYR A 331 -4.08 20.64 4.69
CA TYR A 331 -3.41 21.64 3.86
C TYR A 331 -3.79 23.09 4.21
N GLY A 332 -4.61 23.30 5.24
CA GLY A 332 -5.24 24.60 5.48
C GLY A 332 -6.28 24.96 4.40
N LYS A 333 -6.40 26.25 4.10
CA LYS A 333 -7.33 26.75 3.06
C LYS A 333 -6.75 26.54 1.66
N VAL A 334 -7.38 25.67 0.88
CA VAL A 334 -7.03 25.45 -0.53
C VAL A 334 -7.93 26.29 -1.44
N PRO A 335 -7.38 27.13 -2.34
CA PRO A 335 -8.16 27.90 -3.30
C PRO A 335 -9.04 27.02 -4.21
N LEU A 336 -10.27 27.46 -4.47
CA LEU A 336 -11.22 26.74 -5.33
C LEU A 336 -10.65 26.41 -6.74
N PRO A 337 -9.93 27.30 -7.43
CA PRO A 337 -9.34 26.96 -8.73
C PRO A 337 -8.37 25.78 -8.67
N ILE A 338 -7.54 25.70 -7.62
CA ILE A 338 -6.61 24.58 -7.40
C ILE A 338 -7.39 23.29 -7.15
N LEU A 339 -8.47 23.37 -6.36
CA LEU A 339 -9.33 22.21 -6.10
C LEU A 339 -9.96 21.68 -7.39
N LEU A 340 -10.52 22.55 -8.23
CA LEU A 340 -11.16 22.18 -9.50
C LEU A 340 -10.17 21.54 -10.47
N VAL A 341 -8.96 22.10 -10.60
CA VAL A 341 -7.90 21.52 -11.43
C VAL A 341 -7.48 20.15 -10.88
N SER A 342 -7.36 20.02 -9.56
CA SER A 342 -6.93 18.78 -8.90
C SER A 342 -7.89 17.60 -9.13
N ILE A 343 -9.18 17.84 -9.39
CA ILE A 343 -10.17 16.78 -9.68
C ILE A 343 -9.69 15.90 -10.84
N ILE A 344 -9.35 16.51 -11.98
CA ILE A 344 -8.93 15.75 -13.16
C ILE A 344 -7.57 15.10 -12.90
N PHE A 345 -6.61 15.85 -12.35
CA PHE A 345 -5.26 15.34 -12.12
C PHE A 345 -5.21 14.21 -11.09
N ILE A 346 -6.12 14.15 -10.13
CA ILE A 346 -6.07 13.12 -9.07
C ILE A 346 -6.93 11.91 -9.44
N ILE A 347 -8.12 12.15 -10.01
CA ILE A 347 -9.09 11.08 -10.26
C ILE A 347 -8.76 10.32 -11.55
N LEU A 348 -8.46 11.01 -12.65
CA LEU A 348 -8.32 10.41 -13.99
C LEU A 348 -7.13 9.43 -14.15
N PRO A 349 -5.95 9.63 -13.52
CA PRO A 349 -4.82 8.74 -13.74
C PRO A 349 -5.08 7.28 -13.38
N PHE A 350 -5.90 7.01 -12.35
CA PHE A 350 -6.15 5.64 -11.92
C PHE A 350 -7.00 4.84 -12.93
N PRO A 351 -8.16 5.32 -13.41
CA PRO A 351 -8.89 4.69 -14.52
C PRO A 351 -8.03 4.49 -15.77
N VAL A 352 -7.21 5.48 -16.15
CA VAL A 352 -6.33 5.38 -17.32
C VAL A 352 -5.27 4.30 -17.10
N LEU A 353 -4.64 4.25 -15.93
CA LEU A 353 -3.67 3.22 -15.58
C LEU A 353 -4.32 1.83 -15.64
N MET A 354 -5.52 1.67 -15.07
CA MET A 354 -6.21 0.39 -15.04
C MET A 354 -6.69 -0.07 -16.42
N PHE A 355 -7.06 0.86 -17.31
CA PHE A 355 -7.35 0.55 -18.71
C PHE A 355 -6.18 -0.13 -19.43
N PHE A 356 -4.93 0.19 -19.08
CA PHE A 356 -3.77 -0.51 -19.63
C PHE A 356 -3.33 -1.69 -18.76
N ALA A 357 -3.49 -1.63 -17.44
CA ALA A 357 -3.02 -2.67 -16.53
C ALA A 357 -3.85 -3.96 -16.61
N VAL A 358 -5.19 -3.87 -16.74
CA VAL A 358 -6.08 -5.05 -16.75
C VAL A 358 -5.71 -6.08 -17.84
N PRO A 359 -5.53 -5.69 -19.12
CA PRO A 359 -5.10 -6.64 -20.14
C PRO A 359 -3.73 -7.24 -19.84
N GLY A 360 -2.82 -6.45 -19.24
CA GLY A 360 -1.48 -6.88 -18.87
C GLY A 360 -1.52 -7.95 -17.77
N ILE A 361 -2.34 -7.77 -16.74
CA ILE A 361 -2.51 -8.76 -15.66
C ILE A 361 -2.89 -10.14 -16.23
N PHE A 362 -3.83 -10.16 -17.17
CA PHE A 362 -4.34 -11.41 -17.75
C PHE A 362 -3.50 -11.98 -18.89
N ARG A 363 -2.69 -11.18 -19.59
CA ARG A 363 -1.93 -11.64 -20.77
C ARG A 363 -0.43 -11.75 -20.54
N PHE A 364 0.11 -11.06 -19.53
CA PHE A 364 1.54 -11.12 -19.26
C PHE A 364 1.88 -12.46 -18.61
N HIS A 365 2.21 -13.44 -19.45
CA HIS A 365 2.64 -14.78 -19.06
C HIS A 365 4.13 -14.92 -19.35
N THR A 366 4.87 -15.32 -18.33
CA THR A 366 6.31 -15.57 -18.37
C THR A 366 6.67 -16.48 -17.20
N ASP A 367 7.78 -17.21 -17.33
CA ASP A 367 8.30 -18.07 -16.27
C ASP A 367 9.08 -17.28 -15.20
N GLN A 368 9.30 -15.98 -15.43
CA GLN A 368 9.93 -15.07 -14.48
C GLN A 368 9.22 -15.07 -13.13
N PHE A 369 10.02 -15.14 -12.06
CA PHE A 369 9.48 -15.14 -10.71
C PHE A 369 8.81 -13.80 -10.37
N GLY A 370 9.37 -12.69 -10.87
CA GLY A 370 8.83 -11.35 -10.63
C GLY A 370 7.37 -11.18 -11.05
N ILE A 371 6.98 -11.64 -12.25
CA ILE A 371 5.60 -11.52 -12.72
C ILE A 371 4.66 -12.45 -11.94
N PHE A 372 5.11 -13.66 -11.60
CA PHE A 372 4.36 -14.56 -10.72
C PHE A 372 4.10 -13.90 -9.36
N PHE A 373 5.14 -13.38 -8.72
CA PHE A 373 5.06 -12.66 -7.45
C PHE A 373 4.04 -11.53 -7.49
N MET A 374 4.08 -10.67 -8.52
CA MET A 374 3.17 -9.52 -8.65
C MET A 374 1.70 -9.95 -8.73
N LYS A 375 1.40 -11.06 -9.42
CA LYS A 375 0.04 -11.60 -9.50
C LYS A 375 -0.42 -12.18 -8.18
N ILE A 376 0.43 -12.92 -7.47
CA ILE A 376 0.12 -13.46 -6.14
C ILE A 376 -0.07 -12.33 -5.13
N LEU A 377 0.73 -11.26 -5.20
CA LEU A 377 0.58 -10.07 -4.37
C LEU A 377 -0.76 -9.37 -4.63
N LEU A 378 -1.17 -9.23 -5.90
CA LEU A 378 -2.49 -8.70 -6.24
C LEU A 378 -3.62 -9.55 -5.64
N ILE A 379 -3.57 -10.87 -5.79
CA ILE A 379 -4.57 -11.78 -5.22
C ILE A 379 -4.63 -11.64 -3.70
N TYR A 380 -3.45 -11.57 -3.06
CA TYR A 380 -3.34 -11.38 -1.61
C TYR A 380 -4.04 -10.10 -1.15
N PHE A 381 -3.73 -8.96 -1.77
CA PHE A 381 -4.33 -7.68 -1.41
C PHE A 381 -5.83 -7.62 -1.70
N ILE A 382 -6.33 -8.29 -2.75
CA ILE A 382 -7.78 -8.43 -2.99
C ILE A 382 -8.42 -9.27 -1.87
N GLY A 383 -7.77 -10.34 -1.43
CA GLY A 383 -8.24 -11.18 -0.33
C GLY A 383 -8.30 -10.40 1.00
N ILE A 384 -7.27 -9.59 1.29
CA ILE A 384 -7.31 -8.70 2.45
C ILE A 384 -8.38 -7.62 2.27
N ALA A 385 -8.53 -7.06 1.07
CA ALA A 385 -9.57 -6.06 0.82
C ALA A 385 -10.98 -6.62 0.98
N PHE A 386 -11.18 -7.92 0.80
CA PHE A 386 -12.46 -8.56 1.08
C PHE A 386 -12.74 -8.65 2.59
N SER A 387 -11.75 -9.05 3.39
CA SER A 387 -11.92 -9.28 4.84
C SER A 387 -11.77 -8.03 5.69
N ALA A 388 -10.96 -7.06 5.24
CA ALA A 388 -10.66 -5.82 5.93
C ALA A 388 -11.15 -4.61 5.10
N TYR A 389 -11.34 -3.49 5.77
CA TYR A 389 -11.80 -2.27 5.10
C TYR A 389 -10.75 -1.70 4.16
N SER A 390 -11.20 -1.36 2.96
CA SER A 390 -10.33 -0.87 1.90
C SER A 390 -10.87 0.39 1.26
N TRP A 391 -10.03 1.42 1.27
CA TRP A 391 -10.16 2.62 0.46
C TRP A 391 -9.14 2.61 -0.68
N SER A 392 -9.25 3.62 -1.54
CA SER A 392 -8.31 3.86 -2.63
C SER A 392 -6.85 4.06 -2.20
N ARG A 393 -6.60 4.37 -0.93
CA ARG A 393 -5.25 4.45 -0.35
C ARG A 393 -4.62 3.06 -0.16
N GLN A 394 -5.39 2.04 0.20
CA GLN A 394 -4.87 0.72 0.58
C GLN A 394 -4.26 -0.04 -0.61
N ARG A 395 -4.65 0.29 -1.85
CA ARG A 395 -4.02 -0.25 -3.07
C ARG A 395 -2.70 0.43 -3.43
N TYR A 396 -2.33 1.52 -2.77
CA TYR A 396 -1.14 2.31 -3.11
C TYR A 396 0.11 1.44 -3.32
N PRO A 397 0.40 0.44 -2.46
CA PRO A 397 1.57 -0.44 -2.64
C PRO A 397 1.54 -1.27 -3.93
N LEU A 398 0.38 -1.42 -4.59
CA LEU A 398 0.24 -2.14 -5.85
C LEU A 398 0.43 -1.28 -7.11
N ILE A 399 0.39 0.05 -6.97
CA ILE A 399 0.50 0.98 -8.11
C ILE A 399 1.76 0.69 -8.96
N PRO A 400 2.96 0.46 -8.40
CA PRO A 400 4.15 0.18 -9.22
C PRO A 400 3.99 -1.08 -10.09
N PHE A 401 3.29 -2.10 -9.60
CA PHE A 401 3.04 -3.33 -10.36
C PHE A 401 1.96 -3.14 -11.42
N PHE A 402 0.92 -2.35 -11.16
CA PHE A 402 -0.03 -1.94 -12.19
C PHE A 402 0.65 -1.16 -13.32
N ILE A 403 1.62 -0.31 -13.00
CA ILE A 403 2.42 0.40 -14.00
C ILE A 403 3.19 -0.60 -14.89
N ILE A 404 3.80 -1.65 -14.31
CA ILE A 404 4.48 -2.71 -15.08
C ILE A 404 3.49 -3.38 -16.04
N PHE A 405 2.31 -3.82 -15.56
CA PHE A 405 1.30 -4.45 -16.42
C PHE A 405 0.75 -3.50 -17.49
N ALA A 406 0.62 -2.21 -17.17
CA ALA A 406 0.18 -1.19 -18.12
C ALA A 406 1.21 -0.97 -19.24
N VAL A 407 2.49 -0.87 -18.89
CA VAL A 407 3.59 -0.71 -19.85
C VAL A 407 3.71 -1.92 -20.77
N PHE A 408 3.56 -3.14 -20.24
CA PHE A 408 3.50 -4.36 -21.07
C PHE A 408 2.41 -4.25 -22.14
N THR A 409 1.20 -3.86 -21.73
CA THR A 409 0.06 -3.72 -22.64
C THR A 409 0.29 -2.63 -23.68
N TRP A 410 0.83 -1.50 -23.25
CA TRP A 410 1.21 -0.40 -24.13
C TRP A 410 2.25 -0.83 -25.17
N ASN A 411 3.24 -1.63 -24.78
CA ASN A 411 4.25 -2.12 -25.71
C ASN A 411 3.62 -3.03 -26.79
N GLN A 412 2.69 -3.90 -26.39
CA GLN A 412 1.97 -4.78 -27.30
C GLN A 412 0.81 -4.13 -28.07
N ARG A 413 0.63 -2.80 -27.99
CA ARG A 413 -0.56 -2.10 -28.55
C ARG A 413 -0.83 -2.36 -30.03
N LYS A 414 0.22 -2.51 -30.85
CA LYS A 414 0.07 -2.80 -32.29
C LYS A 414 -0.53 -4.19 -32.55
N ILE A 415 -0.24 -5.16 -31.68
CA ILE A 415 -0.83 -6.51 -31.72
C ILE A 415 -2.24 -6.47 -31.09
N ALA A 416 -2.43 -5.64 -30.05
CA ALA A 416 -3.70 -5.53 -29.33
C ALA A 416 -4.85 -4.84 -30.11
N VAL A 417 -4.56 -3.90 -31.03
CA VAL A 417 -5.59 -3.25 -31.86
C VAL A 417 -6.30 -4.24 -32.78
N ASN A 418 -5.61 -5.28 -33.25
CA ASN A 418 -6.23 -6.35 -34.05
C ASN A 418 -7.08 -7.31 -33.18
N LEU A 419 -6.94 -7.30 -31.85
CA LEU A 419 -7.62 -8.23 -30.95
C LEU A 419 -9.08 -7.85 -30.63
N PHE A 420 -9.47 -6.58 -30.75
CA PHE A 420 -10.86 -6.15 -30.49
C PHE A 420 -11.87 -6.62 -31.54
N LYS A 421 -11.40 -7.17 -32.67
CA LYS A 421 -12.26 -7.65 -33.77
C LYS A 421 -12.97 -8.99 -33.53
N SER A 422 -12.68 -9.72 -32.45
CA SER A 422 -13.33 -11.01 -32.15
C SER A 422 -13.60 -11.14 -30.65
N LEU A 423 -14.84 -10.86 -30.24
CA LEU A 423 -15.23 -10.72 -28.83
C LEU A 423 -15.34 -12.04 -28.05
N PHE A 424 -15.43 -13.20 -28.72
CA PHE A 424 -15.77 -14.48 -28.06
C PHE A 424 -14.77 -15.64 -28.24
N SER A 425 -13.65 -15.43 -28.94
CA SER A 425 -12.70 -16.52 -29.25
C SER A 425 -11.60 -16.77 -28.22
N ASN A 426 -11.42 -15.91 -27.22
CA ASN A 426 -10.29 -15.99 -26.29
C ASN A 426 -10.73 -15.81 -24.83
N PRO A 427 -10.52 -16.79 -23.93
CA PRO A 427 -10.97 -16.72 -22.53
C PRO A 427 -10.34 -15.56 -21.74
N ALA A 428 -9.16 -15.07 -22.14
CA ALA A 428 -8.57 -13.88 -21.53
C ALA A 428 -9.39 -12.61 -21.84
N LYS A 429 -10.06 -12.53 -22.99
CA LYS A 429 -10.91 -11.38 -23.35
C LYS A 429 -12.14 -11.30 -22.45
N ILE A 430 -12.79 -12.42 -22.17
CA ILE A 430 -13.96 -12.48 -21.27
C ILE A 430 -13.56 -11.99 -19.87
N LYS A 431 -12.42 -12.45 -19.35
CA LYS A 431 -11.89 -11.99 -18.05
C LYS A 431 -11.60 -10.48 -18.03
N ILE A 432 -11.02 -9.94 -19.11
CA ILE A 432 -10.75 -8.49 -19.24
C ILE A 432 -12.06 -7.69 -19.26
N ILE A 433 -13.06 -8.12 -20.03
CA ILE A 433 -14.36 -7.44 -20.10
C ILE A 433 -15.05 -7.45 -18.74
N PHE A 434 -15.08 -8.60 -18.06
CA PHE A 434 -15.65 -8.71 -16.73
C PHE A 434 -14.93 -7.80 -15.72
N ALA A 435 -13.59 -7.76 -15.76
CA ALA A 435 -12.81 -6.87 -14.90
C ALA A 435 -13.13 -5.40 -15.17
N TYR A 436 -13.29 -4.98 -16.42
CA TYR A 436 -13.70 -3.60 -16.73
C TYR A 436 -15.11 -3.29 -16.27
N LEU A 437 -16.07 -4.18 -16.51
CA LEU A 437 -17.44 -4.00 -16.01
C LEU A 437 -17.43 -3.87 -14.50
N PHE A 438 -16.68 -4.71 -13.79
CA PHE A 438 -16.54 -4.62 -12.33
C PHE A 438 -15.94 -3.28 -11.87
N LEU A 439 -14.88 -2.80 -12.53
CA LEU A 439 -14.26 -1.50 -12.22
C LEU A 439 -15.24 -0.33 -12.48
N ILE A 440 -15.91 -0.33 -13.62
CA ILE A 440 -16.90 0.71 -13.97
C ILE A 440 -18.07 0.70 -12.97
N CYS A 441 -18.61 -0.47 -12.64
CA CYS A 441 -19.64 -0.61 -11.61
C CYS A 441 -19.15 -0.11 -10.25
N SER A 442 -17.89 -0.38 -9.89
CA SER A 442 -17.28 0.11 -8.65
C SER A 442 -17.23 1.64 -8.61
N TRP A 443 -16.80 2.28 -9.70
CA TRP A 443 -16.72 3.74 -9.79
C TRP A 443 -18.11 4.40 -9.80
N ILE A 444 -19.07 3.86 -10.55
CA ILE A 444 -20.45 4.38 -10.57
C ILE A 444 -21.08 4.27 -9.19
N PHE A 445 -20.95 3.11 -8.55
CA PHE A 445 -21.48 2.87 -7.22
C PHE A 445 -20.87 3.83 -6.19
N GLU A 446 -19.57 4.09 -6.28
CA GLU A 446 -18.90 5.03 -5.38
C GLU A 446 -19.35 6.47 -5.58
N ILE A 447 -19.53 6.91 -6.84
CA ILE A 447 -20.10 8.23 -7.14
C ILE A 447 -21.51 8.34 -6.55
N PHE A 448 -22.33 7.29 -6.69
CA PHE A 448 -23.66 7.23 -6.10
C PHE A 448 -23.62 7.35 -4.57
N VAL A 449 -22.80 6.54 -3.88
CA VAL A 449 -22.64 6.60 -2.42
C VAL A 449 -22.15 7.98 -1.96
N ALA A 450 -21.18 8.56 -2.66
CA ALA A 450 -20.69 9.91 -2.37
C ALA A 450 -21.80 10.96 -2.51
N SER A 451 -22.63 10.86 -3.56
CA SER A 451 -23.77 11.77 -3.78
C SER A 451 -24.86 11.64 -2.72
N GLY A 452 -25.18 10.42 -2.29
CA GLY A 452 -26.16 10.17 -1.22
C GLY A 452 -25.69 10.70 0.15
N SER A 453 -24.39 10.62 0.43
CA SER A 453 -23.82 11.19 1.67
C SER A 453 -23.87 12.73 1.70
N LEU A 454 -23.85 13.38 0.54
CA LEU A 454 -24.02 14.83 0.42
C LEU A 454 -25.48 15.25 0.63
N GLN A 455 -26.44 14.44 0.17
CA GLN A 455 -27.87 14.70 0.39
C GLN A 455 -28.29 14.57 1.85
N SER A 456 -27.64 13.71 2.64
CA SER A 456 -27.90 13.61 4.09
C SER A 456 -27.33 14.76 4.93
N LEU A 457 -26.62 15.70 4.31
CA LEU A 457 -26.06 16.90 4.96
C LEU A 457 -26.89 18.17 4.71
N PHE A 458 -27.95 18.07 3.90
CA PHE A 458 -28.98 19.09 3.68
C PHE A 458 -30.32 18.56 4.17
#